data_AF-A0A8H3CGB2-F1
#
_entry.id   AF-A0A8H3CGB2-F1
#
_cell.length_a   1.000
_cell.length_b   1.000
_cell.length_c   1.000
_cell.angle_alpha   90.00
_cell.angle_beta   90.00
_cell.angle_gamma   90.00
#
_symmetry.space_group_name_H-M   'P 1'
#
loop_
_entity.id
_entity.type
_entity.pdbx_description
1 polymer ?
#
loop_
_entity_poly.entity_id
_entity_poly.type
_entity_poly.pdbx_seq_one_letter_code
_entity_poly.pdbx_strand_id
1 'polypeptide(L)'
;MIPGSSWLVLFSSFLSTLWSTVQSWFSSPPNSSQYPSSDKIDLSYFASPGFELDAQTAFMPSEPPLTRLDGVYEQWELLLDAASTNFTCPGDEGCVPESQVQFGECWRKSVRELLVLSTHPFEFDIRRARRAHHVLAFITQFYVQSLPPREDAFDRSPIILPAPIAIPFVGVSRQLDIAPIVTYADTVLWNWELINPSQPMGVNNIRIKDLFTRDPQEEHFFLTSARVEIRGLEAMDIMAKCTRQIESGNASDTDQTRLASYLARLAHVIDDITAILDTVRDGCDPMFFYFTFRPWIRGADQGTDSPMWLYEGVDGQGVRMQCSGPSAGQSALMHAFDVFLDVVHPNSRASRGCSFAINLPITPPASPSIHGRDVDDISQCPFASKMSVVDPAYNPHTRSPQHQPVTGLDTPPLTPLESEVQTVIPEDLKIPAHGQEPIDTSFLGRMRKYMPGGHQLFLDHLRSLEFGPTVRGLTRDSPDLADSYNVALQALSRFRDAHIRIVTRYVICPARSKTIVRDPALDSGSVRGTGGTSLVPLLKVYRDETLGRRV
;
A
#
# COMPACT_ATOMS: atom_id res chain seq x y z
N MET A 1 12.21 6.37 -54.38
CA MET A 1 12.80 7.71 -54.15
C MET A 1 11.66 8.71 -53.99
N ILE A 2 11.85 9.75 -53.14
CA ILE A 2 10.89 10.78 -52.65
C ILE A 2 10.19 10.35 -51.31
N PRO A 3 10.20 11.18 -50.23
CA PRO A 3 11.39 11.54 -49.45
C PRO A 3 11.20 11.38 -47.92
N GLY A 4 12.28 11.03 -47.23
CA GLY A 4 12.38 11.15 -45.78
C GLY A 4 12.82 12.56 -45.39
N SER A 5 11.94 13.34 -44.75
CA SER A 5 12.32 14.58 -44.03
C SER A 5 11.20 15.25 -43.20
N SER A 6 10.00 14.68 -43.08
CA SER A 6 8.89 15.33 -42.35
C SER A 6 8.81 15.00 -40.85
N TRP A 7 9.36 13.86 -40.39
CA TRP A 7 9.19 13.40 -39.00
C TRP A 7 10.13 14.04 -37.97
N LEU A 8 11.31 14.51 -38.39
CA LEU A 8 12.26 15.20 -37.50
C LEU A 8 11.79 16.62 -37.12
N VAL A 9 10.96 17.26 -37.96
CA VAL A 9 10.43 18.61 -37.71
C VAL A 9 9.23 18.57 -36.74
N LEU A 10 8.41 17.50 -36.78
CA LEU A 10 7.30 17.31 -35.84
C LEU A 10 7.77 16.87 -34.45
N PHE A 11 8.85 16.06 -34.36
CA PHE A 11 9.45 15.66 -33.09
C PHE A 11 10.21 16.83 -32.42
N SER A 12 10.85 17.72 -33.18
CA SER A 12 11.53 18.90 -32.62
C SER A 12 10.55 20.01 -32.23
N SER A 13 9.45 20.20 -32.97
CA SER A 13 8.38 21.15 -32.63
C SER A 13 7.63 20.79 -31.35
N PHE A 14 7.40 19.49 -31.09
CA PHE A 14 6.72 19.04 -29.88
C PHE A 14 7.63 19.14 -28.64
N LEU A 15 8.94 18.87 -28.80
CA LEU A 15 9.94 19.07 -27.74
C LEU A 15 10.26 20.56 -27.49
N SER A 16 10.26 21.41 -28.51
CA SER A 16 10.55 22.86 -28.36
C SER A 16 9.40 23.63 -27.70
N THR A 17 8.15 23.22 -27.95
CA THR A 17 6.95 23.79 -27.29
C THR A 17 6.85 23.33 -25.83
N LEU A 18 7.28 22.10 -25.53
CA LEU A 18 7.45 21.63 -24.15
C LEU A 18 8.59 22.38 -23.44
N TRP A 19 9.71 22.65 -24.14
CA TRP A 19 10.88 23.34 -23.59
C TRP A 19 10.67 24.85 -23.33
N SER A 20 9.95 25.56 -24.22
CA SER A 20 9.65 26.98 -24.03
C SER A 20 8.64 27.25 -22.90
N THR A 21 7.73 26.29 -22.67
CA THR A 21 6.79 26.33 -21.53
C THR A 21 7.49 25.98 -20.22
N VAL A 22 8.50 25.11 -20.28
CA VAL A 22 9.35 24.73 -19.14
C VAL A 22 10.31 25.86 -18.74
N GLN A 23 10.82 26.65 -19.69
CA GLN A 23 11.66 27.83 -19.39
C GLN A 23 10.94 28.99 -18.72
N SER A 24 9.63 29.20 -18.95
CA SER A 24 8.89 30.29 -18.29
C SER A 24 8.61 30.02 -16.81
N TRP A 25 8.74 28.76 -16.36
CA TRP A 25 8.58 28.35 -14.95
C TRP A 25 9.90 28.37 -14.16
N PHE A 26 11.05 28.52 -14.81
CA PHE A 26 12.38 28.49 -14.19
C PHE A 26 12.92 29.86 -13.71
N SER A 27 12.16 30.95 -13.85
CA SER A 27 12.66 32.31 -13.58
C SER A 27 12.28 32.88 -12.19
N SER A 28 11.93 32.06 -11.22
CA SER A 28 11.74 32.55 -9.84
C SER A 28 12.21 31.52 -8.81
N PRO A 29 13.32 31.77 -8.11
CA PRO A 29 13.67 30.96 -6.95
C PRO A 29 12.59 31.16 -5.87
N PRO A 30 12.14 30.10 -5.18
CA PRO A 30 11.30 30.30 -4.01
C PRO A 30 12.12 31.03 -2.96
N ASN A 31 11.67 32.24 -2.62
CA ASN A 31 12.23 33.00 -1.52
C ASN A 31 12.04 32.17 -0.24
N SER A 32 13.15 31.71 0.32
CA SER A 32 13.16 31.12 1.65
C SER A 32 12.84 32.19 2.68
N SER A 33 12.23 31.76 3.79
CA SER A 33 11.84 32.52 4.99
C SER A 33 10.45 33.18 4.97
N GLN A 34 9.47 32.44 5.51
CA GLN A 34 8.75 32.78 6.74
C GLN A 34 7.80 31.62 7.06
N TYR A 35 8.26 30.64 7.85
CA TYR A 35 7.36 29.67 8.48
C TYR A 35 6.67 30.36 9.66
N PRO A 36 5.33 30.54 9.67
CA PRO A 36 4.62 30.85 10.90
C PRO A 36 4.79 29.67 11.87
N SER A 37 4.86 29.97 13.16
CA SER A 37 5.13 29.06 14.28
C SER A 37 4.54 27.65 14.12
N SER A 38 5.35 26.62 14.42
CA SER A 38 4.89 25.24 14.50
C SER A 38 3.88 25.09 15.66
N ASP A 39 2.60 25.29 15.37
CA ASP A 39 1.57 24.65 16.19
C ASP A 39 1.91 23.16 16.22
N LYS A 40 2.00 22.61 17.44
CA LYS A 40 2.27 21.19 17.63
C LYS A 40 1.21 20.40 16.88
N ILE A 41 1.64 19.46 16.04
CA ILE A 41 0.76 18.52 15.33
C ILE A 41 -0.15 17.85 16.37
N ASP A 42 -1.47 17.88 16.13
CA ASP A 42 -2.49 17.38 17.04
C ASP A 42 -3.57 16.59 16.28
N LEU A 43 -3.36 15.28 16.20
CA LEU A 43 -4.34 14.34 15.67
C LEU A 43 -5.27 13.75 16.74
N SER A 44 -5.30 14.29 17.96
CA SER A 44 -6.16 13.76 19.04
C SER A 44 -7.64 13.71 18.67
N TYR A 45 -8.08 14.59 17.77
CA TYR A 45 -9.45 14.58 17.24
C TYR A 45 -9.78 13.26 16.49
N PHE A 46 -8.81 12.72 15.75
CA PHE A 46 -8.95 11.45 15.05
C PHE A 46 -8.37 10.26 15.83
N ALA A 47 -7.98 10.47 17.10
CA ALA A 47 -7.38 9.41 17.89
C ALA A 47 -8.44 8.39 18.31
N SER A 48 -8.51 7.29 17.57
CA SER A 48 -9.26 6.10 17.94
C SER A 48 -8.35 4.89 17.83
N PRO A 49 -8.30 4.00 18.84
CA PRO A 49 -7.54 2.75 18.77
C PRO A 49 -7.92 1.90 17.54
N GLY A 50 -9.16 2.02 17.06
CA GLY A 50 -9.65 1.27 15.91
C GLY A 50 -9.27 1.85 14.55
N PHE A 51 -8.76 3.08 14.45
CA PHE A 51 -8.42 3.69 13.15
C PHE A 51 -7.01 3.38 12.66
N GLU A 52 -6.17 2.80 13.53
CA GLU A 52 -4.75 2.57 13.25
C GLU A 52 -4.01 3.84 12.74
N LEU A 53 -4.54 5.02 13.11
CA LEU A 53 -4.01 6.34 12.77
C LEU A 53 -3.18 6.85 13.94
N ASP A 54 -1.87 6.99 13.74
CA ASP A 54 -0.95 7.45 14.77
C ASP A 54 -0.86 8.98 14.82
N ALA A 55 -0.68 9.53 16.03
CA ALA A 55 -0.66 10.96 16.25
C ALA A 55 0.58 11.69 15.68
N GLN A 56 1.68 10.97 15.46
CA GLN A 56 2.95 11.50 14.98
C GLN A 56 3.27 11.04 13.55
N THR A 57 2.59 10.01 13.06
CA THR A 57 2.94 9.38 11.78
C THR A 57 1.74 9.13 10.86
N ALA A 58 0.53 9.53 11.28
CA ALA A 58 -0.72 9.34 10.55
C ALA A 58 -0.92 7.87 10.15
N PHE A 59 -1.01 7.55 8.86
CA PHE A 59 -1.22 6.17 8.38
C PHE A 59 0.04 5.29 8.41
N MET A 60 1.21 5.88 8.65
CA MET A 60 2.43 5.11 8.90
C MET A 60 2.42 4.63 10.36
N PRO A 61 2.87 3.40 10.67
CA PRO A 61 3.04 2.96 12.05
C PRO A 61 4.01 3.87 12.83
N SER A 62 3.76 4.10 14.13
CA SER A 62 4.65 4.93 14.98
C SER A 62 5.98 4.26 15.29
N GLU A 63 5.97 2.95 15.42
CA GLU A 63 7.19 2.16 15.60
C GLU A 63 7.64 1.57 14.27
N PRO A 64 8.96 1.41 14.05
CA PRO A 64 9.45 0.67 12.90
C PRO A 64 8.76 -0.71 12.79
N PRO A 65 8.33 -1.10 11.58
CA PRO A 65 7.86 -2.44 11.29
C PRO A 65 8.77 -3.51 11.87
N LEU A 66 8.18 -4.59 12.36
CA LEU A 66 8.95 -5.69 12.94
C LEU A 66 9.91 -6.24 11.88
N THR A 67 11.20 -6.32 12.22
CA THR A 67 12.24 -6.69 11.25
C THR A 67 12.07 -8.11 10.73
N ARG A 68 11.75 -9.05 11.62
CA ARG A 68 11.57 -10.49 11.34
C ARG A 68 10.60 -11.14 12.32
N LEU A 69 9.89 -12.17 11.88
CA LEU A 69 9.15 -13.11 12.73
C LEU A 69 10.11 -14.16 13.30
N ASP A 70 9.94 -14.49 14.58
CA ASP A 70 10.74 -15.49 15.29
C ASP A 70 9.99 -16.83 15.50
N GLY A 71 10.66 -17.78 16.16
CA GLY A 71 10.08 -19.07 16.54
C GLY A 71 9.75 -19.94 15.34
N VAL A 72 8.57 -20.58 15.37
CA VAL A 72 8.12 -21.46 14.27
C VAL A 72 7.89 -20.70 12.95
N TYR A 73 7.71 -19.38 13.00
CA TYR A 73 7.42 -18.54 11.84
C TYR A 73 8.66 -18.06 11.10
N GLU A 74 9.87 -18.21 11.68
CA GLU A 74 11.14 -17.85 11.05
C GLU A 74 11.35 -18.58 9.70
N GLN A 75 10.74 -19.75 9.52
CA GLN A 75 10.78 -20.47 8.25
C GLN A 75 10.20 -19.69 7.06
N TRP A 76 9.23 -18.80 7.29
CA TRP A 76 8.71 -17.91 6.25
C TRP A 76 9.74 -16.83 5.90
N GLU A 77 10.41 -16.26 6.90
CA GLU A 77 11.47 -15.27 6.69
C GLU A 77 12.64 -15.86 5.88
N LEU A 78 13.06 -17.09 6.20
CA LEU A 78 14.10 -17.79 5.46
C LEU A 78 13.72 -18.06 3.99
N LEU A 79 12.44 -18.35 3.72
CA LEU A 79 11.95 -18.48 2.34
C LEU A 79 11.98 -17.16 1.59
N LEU A 80 11.60 -16.06 2.25
CA LEU A 80 11.65 -14.72 1.67
C LEU A 80 13.09 -14.31 1.37
N ASP A 81 14.02 -14.50 2.30
CA ASP A 81 15.45 -14.22 2.11
C ASP A 81 16.02 -14.99 0.91
N ALA A 82 15.70 -16.28 0.83
CA ALA A 82 16.13 -17.14 -0.27
C ALA A 82 15.55 -16.67 -1.61
N ALA A 83 14.27 -16.31 -1.65
CA ALA A 83 13.62 -15.79 -2.85
C ALA A 83 14.25 -14.48 -3.33
N SER A 84 14.33 -13.49 -2.45
CA SER A 84 14.88 -12.16 -2.75
C SER A 84 16.35 -12.23 -3.17
N THR A 85 17.12 -13.19 -2.64
CA THR A 85 18.53 -13.35 -3.00
C THR A 85 18.75 -13.97 -4.38
N ASN A 86 17.87 -14.88 -4.81
CA ASN A 86 18.13 -15.77 -5.95
C ASN A 86 17.24 -15.49 -7.17
N PHE A 87 16.06 -14.89 -6.99
CA PHE A 87 15.25 -14.44 -8.11
C PHE A 87 15.72 -13.08 -8.61
N THR A 88 15.99 -13.00 -9.91
CA THR A 88 16.48 -11.80 -10.60
C THR A 88 15.50 -11.29 -11.65
N CYS A 89 14.65 -12.17 -12.18
CA CYS A 89 13.57 -11.82 -13.10
C CYS A 89 12.34 -12.74 -12.90
N PRO A 90 11.15 -12.35 -13.35
CA PRO A 90 9.99 -13.24 -13.40
C PRO A 90 10.26 -14.50 -14.23
N GLY A 91 9.56 -15.58 -13.90
CA GLY A 91 9.68 -16.88 -14.56
C GLY A 91 9.07 -16.92 -15.96
N ASP A 92 8.21 -15.97 -16.31
CA ASP A 92 7.58 -15.85 -17.64
C ASP A 92 8.41 -15.00 -18.63
N GLU A 93 9.58 -14.52 -18.23
CA GLU A 93 10.48 -13.75 -19.09
C GLU A 93 11.11 -14.61 -20.20
N GLY A 94 11.39 -13.99 -21.35
CA GLY A 94 11.92 -14.70 -22.52
C GLY A 94 13.32 -15.31 -22.32
N CYS A 95 14.08 -14.83 -21.32
CA CYS A 95 15.45 -15.25 -21.02
C CYS A 95 15.67 -15.40 -19.51
N VAL A 96 15.05 -16.40 -18.89
CA VAL A 96 15.32 -16.74 -17.47
C VAL A 96 16.62 -17.55 -17.35
N PRO A 97 17.56 -17.19 -16.44
CA PRO A 97 18.76 -17.98 -16.22
C PRO A 97 18.45 -19.41 -15.79
N GLU A 98 19.12 -20.41 -16.38
CA GLU A 98 18.94 -21.83 -16.05
C GLU A 98 19.12 -22.11 -14.54
N SER A 99 20.08 -21.45 -13.90
CA SER A 99 20.30 -21.53 -12.45
C SER A 99 19.08 -21.05 -11.65
N GLN A 100 18.38 -20.02 -12.12
CA GLN A 100 17.17 -19.50 -11.51
C GLN A 100 15.98 -20.44 -11.74
N VAL A 101 15.88 -21.08 -12.91
CA VAL A 101 14.83 -22.08 -13.18
C VAL A 101 14.96 -23.27 -12.21
N GLN A 102 16.17 -23.80 -12.06
CA GLN A 102 16.46 -24.91 -11.14
C GLN A 102 16.23 -24.52 -9.68
N PHE A 103 16.72 -23.34 -9.27
CA PHE A 103 16.45 -22.80 -7.94
C PHE A 103 14.95 -22.61 -7.70
N GLY A 104 14.24 -22.02 -8.67
CA GLY A 104 12.84 -21.67 -8.58
C GLY A 104 11.95 -22.88 -8.32
N GLU A 105 12.17 -23.99 -9.03
CA GLU A 105 11.42 -25.22 -8.76
C GLU A 105 11.76 -25.84 -7.41
N CYS A 106 13.03 -25.83 -7.00
CA CYS A 106 13.42 -26.29 -5.67
C CYS A 106 12.78 -25.45 -4.56
N TRP A 107 12.82 -24.13 -4.70
CA TRP A 107 12.25 -23.20 -3.74
C TRP A 107 10.72 -23.32 -3.67
N ARG A 108 10.03 -23.36 -4.82
CA ARG A 108 8.57 -23.58 -4.88
C ARG A 108 8.18 -24.94 -4.30
N LYS A 109 9.01 -25.97 -4.48
CA LYS A 109 8.82 -27.27 -3.83
C LYS A 109 8.89 -27.16 -2.31
N SER A 110 9.89 -26.46 -1.77
CA SER A 110 9.98 -26.21 -0.33
C SER A 110 8.75 -25.47 0.22
N VAL A 111 8.22 -24.50 -0.52
CA VAL A 111 6.96 -23.81 -0.16
C VAL A 111 5.78 -24.78 -0.07
N ARG A 112 5.68 -25.74 -1.01
CA ARG A 112 4.62 -26.77 -1.01
C ARG A 112 4.75 -27.79 0.13
N GLU A 113 5.97 -28.03 0.60
CA GLU A 113 6.28 -29.03 1.64
C GLU A 113 6.25 -28.46 3.07
N LEU A 114 6.08 -27.15 3.22
CA LEU A 114 5.93 -26.51 4.54
C LEU A 114 4.72 -27.05 5.31
N LEU A 115 4.82 -26.98 6.64
CA LEU A 115 3.66 -27.17 7.51
C LEU A 115 2.76 -25.92 7.48
N VAL A 116 1.44 -26.15 7.48
CA VAL A 116 0.45 -25.08 7.68
C VAL A 116 0.56 -24.59 9.12
N LEU A 117 0.99 -23.34 9.33
CA LEU A 117 1.08 -22.74 10.65
C LEU A 117 -0.23 -22.03 11.05
N SER A 118 -0.53 -22.05 12.36
CA SER A 118 -1.66 -21.30 12.94
C SER A 118 -1.36 -19.79 12.95
N THR A 119 -2.38 -18.98 12.68
CA THR A 119 -2.32 -17.51 12.76
C THR A 119 -2.88 -16.94 14.06
N HIS A 120 -3.40 -17.79 14.95
CA HIS A 120 -4.00 -17.36 16.22
C HIS A 120 -3.07 -16.46 17.08
N PRO A 121 -1.74 -16.71 17.17
CA PRO A 121 -0.87 -15.81 17.95
C PRO A 121 -0.80 -14.37 17.42
N PHE A 122 -1.17 -14.11 16.17
CA PHE A 122 -1.14 -12.77 15.58
C PHE A 122 -2.37 -11.93 15.93
N GLU A 123 -3.47 -12.53 16.40
CA GLU A 123 -4.71 -11.82 16.77
C GLU A 123 -4.51 -10.79 17.88
N PHE A 124 -3.47 -10.97 18.68
CA PHE A 124 -3.16 -10.14 19.85
C PHE A 124 -1.87 -9.31 19.67
N ASP A 125 -1.22 -9.39 18.50
CA ASP A 125 0.01 -8.65 18.20
C ASP A 125 -0.04 -8.12 16.77
N ILE A 126 -0.54 -6.88 16.64
CA ILE A 126 -0.70 -6.20 15.36
C ILE A 126 0.63 -6.05 14.61
N ARG A 127 1.77 -5.90 15.31
CA ARG A 127 3.08 -5.75 14.66
C ARG A 127 3.52 -7.06 14.02
N ARG A 128 3.34 -8.18 14.72
CA ARG A 128 3.59 -9.51 14.17
C ARG A 128 2.59 -9.86 13.06
N ALA A 129 1.31 -9.50 13.20
CA ALA A 129 0.30 -9.69 12.15
C ALA A 129 0.69 -8.96 10.86
N ARG A 130 1.06 -7.68 10.95
CA ARG A 130 1.53 -6.88 9.80
C ARG A 130 2.77 -7.49 9.14
N ARG A 131 3.75 -7.94 9.93
CA ARG A 131 4.94 -8.62 9.37
C ARG A 131 4.58 -9.97 8.73
N ALA A 132 3.70 -10.76 9.33
CA ALA A 132 3.23 -12.01 8.75
C ALA A 132 2.51 -11.79 7.41
N HIS A 133 1.64 -10.78 7.32
CA HIS A 133 1.01 -10.40 6.07
C HIS A 133 2.04 -10.02 5.01
N HIS A 134 2.98 -9.13 5.36
CA HIS A 134 4.04 -8.70 4.46
C HIS A 134 4.87 -9.88 3.93
N VAL A 135 5.36 -10.76 4.80
CA VAL A 135 6.21 -11.89 4.40
C VAL A 135 5.45 -12.88 3.52
N LEU A 136 4.22 -13.24 3.92
CA LEU A 136 3.38 -14.16 3.14
C LEU A 136 2.97 -13.55 1.79
N ALA A 137 2.74 -12.24 1.73
CA ALA A 137 2.46 -11.51 0.50
C ALA A 137 3.65 -11.56 -0.47
N PHE A 138 4.87 -11.28 0.01
CA PHE A 138 6.07 -11.36 -0.82
C PHE A 138 6.37 -12.79 -1.27
N ILE A 139 6.26 -13.80 -0.38
CA ILE A 139 6.43 -15.22 -0.75
C ILE A 139 5.40 -15.61 -1.82
N THR A 140 4.13 -15.26 -1.63
CA THR A 140 3.05 -15.52 -2.60
C THR A 140 3.39 -14.90 -3.95
N GLN A 141 3.86 -13.65 -3.94
CA GLN A 141 4.20 -12.93 -5.15
C GLN A 141 5.41 -13.54 -5.86
N PHE A 142 6.49 -13.88 -5.14
CA PHE A 142 7.61 -14.64 -5.71
C PHE A 142 7.17 -16.00 -6.23
N TYR A 143 6.30 -16.72 -5.52
CA TYR A 143 5.78 -18.02 -5.94
C TYR A 143 5.06 -17.94 -7.28
N VAL A 144 4.14 -16.99 -7.43
CA VAL A 144 3.37 -16.84 -8.66
C VAL A 144 4.24 -16.32 -9.80
N GLN A 145 4.97 -15.22 -9.57
CA GLN A 145 5.70 -14.54 -10.64
C GLN A 145 6.97 -15.29 -11.07
N SER A 146 7.46 -16.25 -10.28
CA SER A 146 8.58 -17.12 -10.67
C SER A 146 8.17 -18.38 -11.45
N LEU A 147 6.87 -18.63 -11.64
CA LEU A 147 6.40 -19.77 -12.42
C LEU A 147 6.89 -19.68 -13.87
N PRO A 148 7.29 -20.81 -14.49
CA PRO A 148 7.63 -20.81 -15.91
C PRO A 148 6.41 -20.46 -16.77
N PRO A 149 6.62 -20.05 -18.04
CA PRO A 149 5.52 -19.84 -18.97
C PRO A 149 4.70 -21.13 -19.10
N ARG A 150 3.38 -20.99 -19.27
CA ARG A 150 2.53 -22.15 -19.54
C ARG A 150 2.86 -22.75 -20.90
N GLU A 151 2.85 -24.09 -20.98
CA GLU A 151 3.05 -24.81 -22.25
C GLU A 151 1.98 -24.44 -23.28
N ASP A 152 0.71 -24.36 -22.85
CA ASP A 152 -0.39 -23.85 -23.65
C ASP A 152 -0.70 -22.39 -23.28
N ALA A 153 -0.45 -21.47 -24.21
CA ALA A 153 -0.75 -20.05 -24.06
C ALA A 153 -2.26 -19.76 -23.91
N PHE A 154 -3.12 -20.71 -24.27
CA PHE A 154 -4.58 -20.63 -24.10
C PHE A 154 -5.07 -21.27 -22.79
N ASP A 155 -4.18 -21.86 -21.98
CA ASP A 155 -4.59 -22.40 -20.69
C ASP A 155 -5.04 -21.27 -19.74
N ARG A 156 -6.23 -21.45 -19.18
CA ARG A 156 -6.90 -20.54 -18.22
C ARG A 156 -7.14 -21.18 -16.86
N SER A 157 -6.55 -22.36 -16.62
CA SER A 157 -6.60 -23.05 -15.33
C SER A 157 -6.12 -22.10 -14.20
N PRO A 158 -6.70 -22.14 -12.99
CA PRO A 158 -6.23 -21.29 -11.91
C PRO A 158 -4.77 -21.55 -11.55
N ILE A 159 -4.03 -20.50 -11.19
CA ILE A 159 -2.72 -20.66 -10.53
C ILE A 159 -2.99 -21.13 -9.10
N ILE A 160 -2.39 -22.24 -8.68
CA ILE A 160 -2.62 -22.83 -7.36
C ILE A 160 -1.56 -22.30 -6.39
N LEU A 161 -2.02 -21.58 -5.37
CA LEU A 161 -1.23 -21.22 -4.20
C LEU A 161 -1.34 -22.34 -3.18
N PRO A 162 -0.22 -22.95 -2.75
CA PRO A 162 -0.27 -24.13 -1.90
C PRO A 162 -0.74 -23.80 -0.49
N ALA A 163 -1.45 -24.75 0.12
CA ALA A 163 -2.08 -24.59 1.43
C ALA A 163 -1.17 -24.03 2.55
N PRO A 164 0.13 -24.42 2.65
CA PRO A 164 1.03 -23.92 3.70
C PRO A 164 1.26 -22.41 3.71
N ILE A 165 1.05 -21.72 2.59
CA ILE A 165 1.07 -20.25 2.53
C ILE A 165 -0.32 -19.67 2.33
N ALA A 166 -1.21 -20.34 1.59
CA ALA A 166 -2.54 -19.82 1.28
C ALA A 166 -3.44 -19.69 2.52
N ILE A 167 -3.46 -20.72 3.38
CA ILE A 167 -4.26 -20.73 4.61
C ILE A 167 -3.83 -19.64 5.58
N PRO A 168 -2.54 -19.57 6.01
CA PRO A 168 -2.13 -18.53 6.94
C PRO A 168 -2.21 -17.14 6.33
N PHE A 169 -1.98 -16.98 5.01
CA PHE A 169 -2.08 -15.67 4.38
C PHE A 169 -3.51 -15.14 4.47
N VAL A 170 -4.51 -15.93 4.05
CA VAL A 170 -5.92 -15.54 4.22
C VAL A 170 -6.30 -15.38 5.68
N GLY A 171 -5.77 -16.20 6.59
CA GLY A 171 -5.98 -16.08 8.03
C GLY A 171 -5.54 -14.71 8.58
N VAL A 172 -4.30 -14.30 8.30
CA VAL A 172 -3.78 -12.98 8.73
C VAL A 172 -4.50 -11.83 8.03
N SER A 173 -4.78 -11.96 6.73
CA SER A 173 -5.56 -10.97 5.97
C SER A 173 -6.94 -10.71 6.57
N ARG A 174 -7.62 -11.75 7.09
CA ARG A 174 -8.89 -11.61 7.82
C ARG A 174 -8.73 -10.86 9.14
N GLN A 175 -7.65 -11.12 9.88
CA GLN A 175 -7.37 -10.45 11.16
C GLN A 175 -7.08 -8.96 10.97
N LEU A 176 -6.42 -8.60 9.86
CA LEU A 176 -6.08 -7.21 9.51
C LEU A 176 -7.15 -6.50 8.66
N ASP A 177 -8.22 -7.21 8.29
CA ASP A 177 -9.24 -6.78 7.32
C ASP A 177 -8.63 -6.14 6.07
N ILE A 178 -7.74 -6.88 5.41
CA ILE A 178 -7.01 -6.47 4.20
C ILE A 178 -7.01 -7.60 3.17
N ALA A 179 -6.86 -7.27 1.88
CA ALA A 179 -6.84 -8.27 0.82
C ALA A 179 -5.60 -9.21 0.92
N PRO A 180 -5.75 -10.54 0.69
CA PRO A 180 -4.66 -11.50 0.69
C PRO A 180 -3.87 -11.45 -0.62
N ILE A 181 -3.22 -10.32 -0.87
CA ILE A 181 -2.26 -10.10 -1.96
C ILE A 181 -1.26 -9.04 -1.50
N VAL A 182 -0.10 -8.93 -2.14
CA VAL A 182 0.80 -7.80 -1.88
C VAL A 182 0.07 -6.47 -2.15
N THR A 183 -0.04 -5.65 -1.11
CA THR A 183 -0.75 -4.36 -1.12
C THR A 183 0.19 -3.18 -0.96
N TYR A 184 -0.33 -1.97 -1.11
CA TYR A 184 0.39 -0.73 -0.77
C TYR A 184 0.86 -0.72 0.69
N ALA A 185 0.09 -1.30 1.61
CA ALA A 185 0.52 -1.44 3.00
C ALA A 185 1.79 -2.28 3.12
N ASP A 186 1.85 -3.41 2.42
CA ASP A 186 3.01 -4.30 2.43
C ASP A 186 4.23 -3.70 1.77
N THR A 187 4.07 -2.88 0.73
CA THR A 187 5.21 -2.33 -0.02
C THR A 187 5.68 -0.96 0.47
N VAL A 188 4.85 -0.26 1.26
CA VAL A 188 5.13 1.11 1.73
C VAL A 188 4.99 1.23 3.24
N LEU A 189 3.78 1.05 3.78
CA LEU A 189 3.48 1.39 5.18
C LEU A 189 4.19 0.47 6.18
N TRP A 190 4.34 -0.81 5.84
CA TRP A 190 4.92 -1.85 6.69
C TRP A 190 6.32 -2.30 6.24
N ASN A 191 6.92 -1.58 5.28
CA ASN A 191 8.20 -1.95 4.66
C ASN A 191 9.22 -0.82 4.74
N TRP A 192 9.52 -0.38 5.96
CA TRP A 192 10.53 0.64 6.18
C TRP A 192 11.32 0.38 7.46
N GLU A 193 12.51 0.96 7.53
CA GLU A 193 13.31 1.03 8.75
C GLU A 193 14.00 2.40 8.87
N LEU A 194 14.40 2.76 10.09
CA LEU A 194 15.12 4.00 10.33
C LEU A 194 16.58 3.87 9.88
N ILE A 195 17.07 4.86 9.14
CA ILE A 195 18.50 4.93 8.78
C ILE A 195 19.34 5.18 10.04
N ASN A 196 18.90 6.12 10.87
CA ASN A 196 19.45 6.37 12.20
C ASN A 196 18.37 6.09 13.25
N PRO A 197 18.45 4.97 14.01
CA PRO A 197 17.48 4.62 15.05
C PRO A 197 17.38 5.62 16.21
N SER A 198 18.35 6.53 16.36
CA SER A 198 18.32 7.58 17.40
C SER A 198 17.49 8.82 16.99
N GLN A 199 17.04 8.89 15.74
CA GLN A 199 16.26 10.00 15.21
C GLN A 199 14.84 9.54 14.86
N PRO A 200 13.82 10.41 14.95
CA PRO A 200 12.45 10.05 14.59
C PRO A 200 12.32 9.73 13.11
N MET A 201 11.21 9.11 12.72
CA MET A 201 10.86 8.96 11.31
C MET A 201 10.75 10.33 10.65
N GLY A 202 11.32 10.44 9.46
CA GLY A 202 11.23 11.64 8.65
C GLY A 202 11.65 11.34 7.22
N VAL A 203 11.39 12.30 6.32
CA VAL A 203 11.61 12.19 4.86
C VAL A 203 13.01 11.68 4.48
N ASN A 204 14.02 11.99 5.31
CA ASN A 204 15.42 11.64 5.09
C ASN A 204 15.96 10.55 6.04
N ASN A 205 15.14 10.04 6.96
CA ASN A 205 15.56 9.08 7.99
C ASN A 205 14.83 7.74 7.88
N ILE A 206 14.37 7.38 6.68
CA ILE A 206 13.78 6.07 6.39
C ILE A 206 14.36 5.49 5.11
N ARG A 207 14.35 4.17 5.03
CA ARG A 207 14.65 3.39 3.82
C ARG A 207 13.70 2.21 3.69
N ILE A 208 13.54 1.68 2.48
CA ILE A 208 12.67 0.52 2.23
C ILE A 208 13.49 -0.75 2.41
N LYS A 209 12.92 -1.76 3.09
CA LYS A 209 13.68 -2.94 3.52
C LYS A 209 13.65 -4.07 2.49
N ASP A 210 12.47 -4.62 2.23
CA ASP A 210 12.28 -5.81 1.41
C ASP A 210 11.90 -5.40 -0.02
N LEU A 211 12.63 -5.91 -1.01
CA LEU A 211 12.53 -5.54 -2.43
C LEU A 211 12.47 -6.82 -3.29
N PHE A 212 11.81 -6.74 -4.45
CA PHE A 212 11.71 -7.83 -5.41
C PHE A 212 12.95 -7.97 -6.30
N THR A 213 13.46 -6.85 -6.80
CA THR A 213 14.61 -6.75 -7.71
C THR A 213 15.91 -6.43 -6.99
N ARG A 214 15.82 -5.88 -5.76
CA ARG A 214 16.94 -5.33 -4.99
C ARG A 214 17.69 -4.20 -5.69
N ASP A 215 17.13 -3.65 -6.77
CA ASP A 215 17.66 -2.50 -7.47
C ASP A 215 17.30 -1.21 -6.70
N PRO A 216 18.23 -0.27 -6.51
CA PRO A 216 17.94 1.01 -5.85
C PRO A 216 16.80 1.79 -6.50
N GLN A 217 16.50 1.56 -7.77
CA GLN A 217 15.38 2.20 -8.46
C GLN A 217 14.01 1.73 -7.98
N GLU A 218 13.90 0.48 -7.54
CA GLU A 218 12.70 -0.05 -6.89
C GLU A 218 12.53 0.59 -5.51
N GLU A 219 13.61 0.62 -4.73
CA GLU A 219 13.62 1.30 -3.43
C GLU A 219 13.16 2.75 -3.58
N HIS A 220 13.72 3.50 -4.53
CA HIS A 220 13.35 4.89 -4.76
C HIS A 220 11.86 5.06 -5.10
N PHE A 221 11.27 4.12 -5.85
CA PHE A 221 9.84 4.14 -6.17
C PHE A 221 8.96 4.03 -4.92
N PHE A 222 9.22 3.04 -4.06
CA PHE A 222 8.47 2.85 -2.81
C PHE A 222 8.80 3.93 -1.77
N LEU A 223 10.05 4.37 -1.67
CA LEU A 223 10.49 5.43 -0.77
C LEU A 223 9.83 6.77 -1.12
N THR A 224 9.66 7.07 -2.40
CA THR A 224 8.89 8.26 -2.84
C THR A 224 7.46 8.20 -2.31
N SER A 225 6.82 7.03 -2.35
CA SER A 225 5.48 6.82 -1.80
C SER A 225 5.43 6.99 -0.28
N ALA A 226 6.40 6.43 0.45
CA ALA A 226 6.51 6.59 1.90
C ALA A 226 6.71 8.06 2.31
N ARG A 227 7.47 8.83 1.54
CA ARG A 227 7.66 10.28 1.77
C ARG A 227 6.38 11.08 1.56
N VAL A 228 5.52 10.68 0.63
CA VAL A 228 4.18 11.27 0.47
C VAL A 228 3.34 11.03 1.73
N GLU A 229 3.34 9.81 2.27
CA GLU A 229 2.60 9.47 3.49
C GLU A 229 3.12 10.28 4.70
N ILE A 230 4.45 10.41 4.86
CA ILE A 230 5.07 11.24 5.91
C ILE A 230 4.64 12.70 5.79
N ARG A 231 4.66 13.27 4.57
CA ARG A 231 4.22 14.66 4.35
C ARG A 231 2.72 14.84 4.64
N GLY A 232 1.94 13.77 4.43
CA GLY A 232 0.51 13.69 4.71
C GLY A 232 0.12 13.87 6.17
N LEU A 233 1.05 13.71 7.11
CA LEU A 233 0.79 13.96 8.53
C LEU A 233 0.22 15.35 8.79
N GLU A 234 0.81 16.39 8.17
CA GLU A 234 0.32 17.76 8.34
C GLU A 234 -1.05 17.95 7.67
N ALA A 235 -1.32 17.27 6.56
CA ALA A 235 -2.64 17.31 5.95
C ALA A 235 -3.70 16.77 6.90
N MET A 236 -3.43 15.65 7.56
CA MET A 236 -4.34 15.06 8.55
C MET A 236 -4.57 15.99 9.74
N ASP A 237 -3.53 16.66 10.24
CA ASP A 237 -3.61 17.64 11.33
C ASP A 237 -4.48 18.84 10.95
N ILE A 238 -4.31 19.34 9.72
CA ILE A 238 -5.13 20.43 9.20
C ILE A 238 -6.59 19.98 9.07
N MET A 239 -6.85 18.76 8.56
CA MET A 239 -8.21 18.22 8.48
C MET A 239 -8.85 18.12 9.87
N ALA A 240 -8.12 17.65 10.88
CA ALA A 240 -8.59 17.58 12.26
C ALA A 240 -8.94 18.96 12.84
N LYS A 241 -8.05 19.95 12.65
CA LYS A 241 -8.27 21.34 13.09
C LYS A 241 -9.51 21.96 12.45
N CYS A 242 -9.65 21.78 11.14
CA CYS A 242 -10.80 22.22 10.38
C CYS A 242 -12.11 21.61 10.91
N THR A 243 -12.16 20.29 11.09
CA THR A 243 -13.37 19.61 11.57
C THR A 243 -13.73 20.05 12.98
N ARG A 244 -12.77 20.04 13.92
CA ARG A 244 -12.98 20.50 15.29
C ARG A 244 -13.53 21.93 15.35
N GLN A 245 -13.03 22.81 14.49
CA GLN A 245 -13.51 24.18 14.42
C GLN A 245 -14.98 24.25 13.97
N ILE A 246 -15.36 23.49 12.94
CA ILE A 246 -16.74 23.45 12.45
C ILE A 246 -17.69 22.94 13.54
N GLU A 247 -17.31 21.88 14.26
CA GLU A 247 -18.10 21.33 15.36
C GLU A 247 -18.26 22.32 16.52
N SER A 248 -17.23 23.11 16.83
CA SER A 248 -17.31 24.16 17.84
C SER A 248 -18.17 25.36 17.43
N GLY A 249 -18.64 25.39 16.18
CA GLY A 249 -19.39 26.48 15.57
C GLY A 249 -18.51 27.41 14.74
N ASN A 250 -19.00 27.82 13.57
CA ASN A 250 -18.28 28.71 12.65
C ASN A 250 -19.05 30.02 12.42
N ALA A 251 -19.42 30.69 13.51
CA ALA A 251 -20.39 31.79 13.51
C ALA A 251 -19.77 33.18 13.29
N SER A 252 -18.46 33.36 13.54
CA SER A 252 -17.80 34.65 13.43
C SER A 252 -16.93 34.77 12.17
N ASP A 253 -16.75 35.99 11.67
CA ASP A 253 -15.81 36.28 10.57
C ASP A 253 -14.39 35.79 10.90
N THR A 254 -13.97 35.88 12.17
CA THR A 254 -12.66 35.41 12.62
C THR A 254 -12.51 33.90 12.48
N ASP A 255 -13.58 33.13 12.79
CA ASP A 255 -13.57 31.68 12.58
C ASP A 255 -13.48 31.36 11.09
N GLN A 256 -14.25 32.03 10.25
CA GLN A 256 -14.19 31.83 8.80
C GLN A 256 -12.80 32.15 8.22
N THR A 257 -12.17 33.25 8.64
CA THR A 257 -10.78 33.57 8.24
C THR A 257 -9.79 32.50 8.68
N ARG A 258 -9.94 31.96 9.91
CA ARG A 258 -9.08 30.88 10.40
C ARG A 258 -9.28 29.59 9.60
N LEU A 259 -10.52 29.21 9.30
CA LEU A 259 -10.83 28.05 8.46
C LEU A 259 -10.25 28.20 7.05
N ALA A 260 -10.38 29.39 6.46
CA ALA A 260 -9.78 29.74 5.18
C ALA A 260 -8.25 29.57 5.22
N SER A 261 -7.59 30.03 6.30
CA SER A 261 -6.14 29.87 6.48
C SER A 261 -5.69 28.40 6.55
N TYR A 262 -6.48 27.54 7.20
CA TYR A 262 -6.22 26.10 7.24
C TYR A 262 -6.35 25.45 5.86
N LEU A 263 -7.39 25.79 5.08
CA LEU A 263 -7.56 25.30 3.72
C LEU A 263 -6.45 25.77 2.77
N ALA A 264 -6.02 27.03 2.89
CA ALA A 264 -4.88 27.54 2.15
C ALA A 264 -3.59 26.79 2.53
N ARG A 265 -3.38 26.49 3.81
CA ARG A 265 -2.25 25.65 4.25
C ARG A 265 -2.33 24.23 3.71
N LEU A 266 -3.52 23.63 3.69
CA LEU A 266 -3.74 22.30 3.12
C LEU A 266 -3.34 22.26 1.65
N ALA A 267 -3.66 23.30 0.88
CA ALA A 267 -3.26 23.41 -0.52
C ALA A 267 -1.73 23.38 -0.68
N HIS A 268 -0.98 24.09 0.18
CA HIS A 268 0.48 24.03 0.20
C HIS A 268 1.01 22.64 0.54
N VAL A 269 0.40 21.94 1.49
CA VAL A 269 0.77 20.55 1.82
C VAL A 269 0.58 19.63 0.61
N ILE A 270 -0.53 19.78 -0.13
CA ILE A 270 -0.82 19.00 -1.33
C ILE A 270 0.17 19.35 -2.46
N ASP A 271 0.57 20.60 -2.61
CA ASP A 271 1.61 21.00 -3.57
C ASP A 271 2.98 20.40 -3.19
N ASP A 272 3.34 20.36 -1.91
CA ASP A 272 4.56 19.67 -1.43
C ASP A 272 4.51 18.17 -1.72
N ILE A 273 3.37 17.52 -1.47
CA ILE A 273 3.13 16.10 -1.83
C ILE A 273 3.30 15.90 -3.34
N THR A 274 2.80 16.85 -4.15
CA THR A 274 2.95 16.81 -5.61
C THR A 274 4.42 16.90 -6.02
N ALA A 275 5.21 17.77 -5.38
CA ALA A 275 6.64 17.90 -5.61
C ALA A 275 7.40 16.63 -5.22
N ILE A 276 7.07 16.02 -4.07
CA ILE A 276 7.64 14.73 -3.63
C ILE A 276 7.34 13.64 -4.65
N LEU A 277 6.09 13.49 -5.08
CA LEU A 277 5.68 12.51 -6.08
C LEU A 277 6.49 12.66 -7.38
N ASP A 278 6.75 13.90 -7.81
CA ASP A 278 7.52 14.21 -9.01
C ASP A 278 9.00 13.80 -8.92
N THR A 279 9.55 13.57 -7.72
CA THR A 279 10.94 13.10 -7.49
C THR A 279 11.14 11.63 -7.85
N VAL A 280 10.09 10.86 -8.12
CA VAL A 280 10.22 9.47 -8.61
C VAL A 280 11.12 9.39 -9.86
N ARG A 281 11.12 10.46 -10.67
CA ARG A 281 11.91 10.62 -11.90
C ARG A 281 13.41 10.71 -11.66
N ASP A 282 13.82 11.06 -10.45
CA ASP A 282 15.21 11.30 -10.11
C ASP A 282 15.95 9.99 -9.80
N GLY A 283 15.21 8.94 -9.42
CA GLY A 283 15.79 7.68 -8.97
C GLY A 283 15.13 6.42 -9.51
N CYS A 284 14.10 6.50 -10.37
CA CYS A 284 13.48 5.32 -10.98
C CYS A 284 13.29 5.50 -12.49
N ASP A 285 13.98 4.71 -13.31
CA ASP A 285 13.82 4.79 -14.77
C ASP A 285 12.46 4.20 -15.22
N PRO A 286 11.73 4.85 -16.15
CA PRO A 286 10.45 4.36 -16.64
C PRO A 286 10.48 2.98 -17.32
N MET A 287 11.57 2.63 -18.02
CA MET A 287 11.72 1.34 -18.67
C MET A 287 12.05 0.26 -17.65
N PHE A 288 12.92 0.57 -16.68
CA PHE A 288 13.16 -0.30 -15.52
C PHE A 288 11.85 -0.59 -14.78
N PHE A 289 11.09 0.45 -14.43
CA PHE A 289 9.79 0.27 -13.76
C PHE A 289 8.87 -0.64 -14.56
N TYR A 290 8.69 -0.39 -15.86
CA TYR A 290 7.69 -1.11 -16.64
C TYR A 290 8.07 -2.55 -16.96
N PHE A 291 9.33 -2.79 -17.37
CA PHE A 291 9.77 -4.08 -17.90
C PHE A 291 10.47 -4.95 -16.87
N THR A 292 11.10 -4.37 -15.84
CA THR A 292 11.87 -5.14 -14.85
C THR A 292 11.11 -5.29 -13.54
N PHE A 293 10.62 -4.19 -12.99
CA PHE A 293 10.05 -4.18 -11.64
C PHE A 293 8.54 -4.48 -11.61
N ARG A 294 7.73 -3.77 -12.42
CA ARG A 294 6.27 -3.95 -12.48
C ARG A 294 5.82 -5.41 -12.66
N PRO A 295 6.51 -6.27 -13.43
CA PRO A 295 6.19 -7.68 -13.50
C PRO A 295 6.08 -8.39 -12.15
N TRP A 296 6.95 -8.04 -11.21
CA TRP A 296 6.95 -8.62 -9.88
C TRP A 296 5.70 -8.29 -9.08
N ILE A 297 5.02 -7.18 -9.34
CA ILE A 297 3.87 -6.72 -8.54
C ILE A 297 2.54 -6.81 -9.29
N ARG A 298 2.45 -7.66 -10.32
CA ARG A 298 1.19 -7.94 -11.02
C ARG A 298 0.23 -8.74 -10.12
N GLY A 299 -1.04 -8.32 -10.04
CA GLY A 299 -2.11 -9.13 -9.45
C GLY A 299 -2.70 -10.16 -10.43
N ALA A 300 -3.70 -10.91 -9.98
CA ALA A 300 -4.44 -11.90 -10.78
C ALA A 300 -5.37 -11.28 -11.84
N ASP A 301 -5.56 -9.96 -11.82
CA ASP A 301 -6.52 -9.21 -12.63
C ASP A 301 -5.92 -8.53 -13.89
N GLN A 302 -4.90 -9.15 -14.49
CA GLN A 302 -4.19 -8.57 -15.66
C GLN A 302 -5.02 -8.52 -16.96
N GLY A 303 -6.26 -9.02 -16.97
CA GLY A 303 -7.12 -9.05 -18.14
C GLY A 303 -8.34 -9.95 -17.96
N THR A 304 -9.27 -9.94 -18.94
CA THR A 304 -10.45 -10.84 -18.95
C THR A 304 -10.07 -12.31 -19.01
N ASP A 305 -8.87 -12.59 -19.53
CA ASP A 305 -8.37 -13.93 -19.80
C ASP A 305 -7.21 -14.32 -18.86
N SER A 306 -6.95 -13.55 -17.81
CA SER A 306 -5.92 -13.90 -16.83
C SER A 306 -6.41 -15.02 -15.90
N PRO A 307 -5.57 -16.03 -15.60
CA PRO A 307 -5.95 -17.09 -14.69
C PRO A 307 -6.16 -16.52 -13.28
N MET A 308 -7.28 -16.88 -12.66
CA MET A 308 -7.51 -16.60 -11.24
C MET A 308 -6.51 -17.35 -10.37
N TRP A 309 -6.35 -16.92 -9.13
CA TRP A 309 -5.54 -17.65 -8.15
C TRP A 309 -6.46 -18.50 -7.26
N LEU A 310 -6.11 -19.76 -7.08
CA LEU A 310 -6.76 -20.68 -6.14
C LEU A 310 -5.91 -20.75 -4.88
N TYR A 311 -6.47 -20.28 -3.76
CA TYR A 311 -5.89 -20.38 -2.43
C TYR A 311 -6.27 -21.74 -1.86
N GLU A 312 -5.40 -22.73 -2.05
CA GLU A 312 -5.67 -24.12 -1.68
C GLU A 312 -5.93 -24.27 -0.17
N GLY A 313 -6.89 -25.12 0.18
CA GLY A 313 -7.20 -25.46 1.58
C GLY A 313 -7.93 -24.39 2.40
N VAL A 314 -7.98 -23.14 1.91
CA VAL A 314 -8.77 -22.07 2.54
C VAL A 314 -10.25 -22.45 2.55
N ASP A 315 -10.88 -22.36 3.72
CA ASP A 315 -12.27 -22.74 3.97
C ASP A 315 -12.63 -24.17 3.48
N GLY A 316 -11.66 -25.09 3.54
CA GLY A 316 -11.83 -26.49 3.17
C GLY A 316 -11.20 -26.83 1.83
N GLN A 317 -11.92 -26.63 0.72
CA GLN A 317 -11.45 -27.03 -0.62
C GLN A 317 -10.61 -25.96 -1.33
N GLY A 318 -10.51 -24.76 -0.75
CA GLY A 318 -9.82 -23.61 -1.33
C GLY A 318 -10.76 -22.58 -1.96
N VAL A 319 -10.29 -21.34 -2.04
CA VAL A 319 -11.05 -20.19 -2.53
C VAL A 319 -10.38 -19.59 -3.76
N ARG A 320 -11.16 -19.31 -4.80
CA ARG A 320 -10.66 -18.61 -5.99
C ARG A 320 -10.82 -17.11 -5.82
N MET A 321 -9.75 -16.36 -6.06
CA MET A 321 -9.79 -14.90 -5.99
C MET A 321 -9.12 -14.28 -7.21
N GLN A 322 -9.58 -13.08 -7.56
CA GLN A 322 -9.00 -12.25 -8.61
C GLN A 322 -8.59 -10.90 -8.02
N CYS A 323 -7.50 -10.91 -7.25
CA CYS A 323 -6.99 -9.73 -6.56
C CYS A 323 -6.07 -8.88 -7.45
N SER A 324 -6.14 -7.57 -7.26
CA SER A 324 -5.31 -6.56 -7.92
C SER A 324 -3.97 -6.38 -7.20
N GLY A 325 -2.91 -6.11 -7.96
CA GLY A 325 -1.62 -5.77 -7.36
C GLY A 325 -1.63 -4.40 -6.67
N PRO A 326 -0.51 -4.00 -6.03
CA PRO A 326 -0.41 -2.74 -5.30
C PRO A 326 -0.56 -1.55 -6.24
N SER A 327 -1.25 -0.52 -5.76
CA SER A 327 -1.43 0.74 -6.49
C SER A 327 -1.56 1.92 -5.53
N ALA A 328 -1.23 3.12 -6.01
CA ALA A 328 -1.44 4.36 -5.24
C ALA A 328 -2.92 4.60 -4.86
N GLY A 329 -3.86 3.96 -5.55
CA GLY A 329 -5.28 4.00 -5.19
C GLY A 329 -5.60 3.30 -3.85
N GLN A 330 -4.66 2.55 -3.29
CA GLN A 330 -4.77 1.87 -1.99
C GLN A 330 -4.24 2.74 -0.84
N SER A 331 -3.74 3.96 -1.09
CA SER A 331 -3.37 4.92 -0.04
C SER A 331 -4.62 5.55 0.57
N ALA A 332 -4.79 5.42 1.89
CA ALA A 332 -5.90 6.04 2.62
C ALA A 332 -5.82 7.57 2.64
N LEU A 333 -4.61 8.13 2.61
CA LEU A 333 -4.39 9.58 2.53
C LEU A 333 -5.02 10.19 1.27
N MET A 334 -4.89 9.51 0.12
CA MET A 334 -5.50 9.98 -1.13
C MET A 334 -7.03 10.03 -1.04
N HIS A 335 -7.64 9.05 -0.37
CA HIS A 335 -9.08 9.01 -0.15
C HIS A 335 -9.52 10.05 0.88
N ALA A 336 -8.70 10.31 1.90
CA ALA A 336 -8.98 11.33 2.90
C ALA A 336 -9.10 12.72 2.25
N PHE A 337 -8.24 13.07 1.29
CA PHE A 337 -8.39 14.31 0.52
C PHE A 337 -9.74 14.40 -0.22
N ASP A 338 -10.15 13.32 -0.86
CA ASP A 338 -11.40 13.29 -1.62
C ASP A 338 -12.62 13.41 -0.72
N VAL A 339 -12.66 12.64 0.37
CA VAL A 339 -13.74 12.71 1.36
C VAL A 339 -13.81 14.09 2.00
N PHE A 340 -12.67 14.63 2.43
CA PHE A 340 -12.62 15.93 3.09
C PHE A 340 -13.06 17.07 2.17
N LEU A 341 -12.66 17.06 0.89
CA LEU A 341 -13.02 18.10 -0.09
C LEU A 341 -14.31 17.81 -0.87
N ASP A 342 -15.17 16.90 -0.39
CA ASP A 342 -16.44 16.51 -1.01
C ASP A 342 -16.31 16.10 -2.50
N VAL A 343 -15.20 15.44 -2.85
CA VAL A 343 -14.97 14.90 -4.20
C VAL A 343 -15.61 13.52 -4.30
N VAL A 344 -16.70 13.43 -5.05
CA VAL A 344 -17.45 12.18 -5.25
C VAL A 344 -17.14 11.55 -6.60
N HIS A 345 -16.89 10.25 -6.57
CA HIS A 345 -16.59 9.41 -7.73
C HIS A 345 -17.81 8.53 -8.08
N PRO A 346 -18.72 8.96 -8.97
CA PRO A 346 -19.97 8.26 -9.25
C PRO A 346 -19.80 6.80 -9.74
N ASN A 347 -20.67 5.93 -9.24
CA ASN A 347 -20.77 4.49 -9.54
C ASN A 347 -21.05 4.15 -11.03
N SER A 348 -21.34 5.14 -11.88
CA SER A 348 -21.81 4.94 -13.26
C SER A 348 -20.78 4.30 -14.21
N ARG A 349 -19.55 4.06 -13.74
CA ARG A 349 -18.45 3.50 -14.54
C ARG A 349 -17.73 2.39 -13.82
N ALA A 350 -18.48 1.41 -13.33
CA ALA A 350 -17.96 0.16 -12.79
C ALA A 350 -16.93 -0.45 -13.76
N SER A 351 -15.65 -0.32 -13.43
CA SER A 351 -14.61 -1.13 -14.04
C SER A 351 -14.85 -2.56 -13.56
N ARG A 352 -14.92 -3.54 -14.48
CA ARG A 352 -14.92 -4.97 -14.12
C ARG A 352 -13.62 -5.25 -13.35
N GLY A 353 -13.69 -5.44 -12.04
CA GLY A 353 -12.53 -5.65 -11.19
C GLY A 353 -12.92 -6.15 -9.80
N CYS A 354 -12.15 -7.12 -9.32
CA CYS A 354 -12.14 -7.77 -8.01
C CYS A 354 -13.47 -8.33 -7.46
N SER A 355 -13.68 -9.64 -7.63
CA SER A 355 -14.63 -10.42 -6.83
C SER A 355 -13.87 -11.19 -5.75
N PHE A 356 -13.80 -10.62 -4.55
CA PHE A 356 -13.56 -11.38 -3.33
C PHE A 356 -14.54 -10.88 -2.27
N ALA A 357 -15.35 -11.80 -1.76
CA ALA A 357 -16.13 -11.60 -0.56
C ALA A 357 -15.34 -12.28 0.55
N ILE A 358 -14.65 -11.49 1.38
CA ILE A 358 -14.20 -11.98 2.68
C ILE A 358 -15.48 -12.04 3.52
N ASN A 359 -16.21 -13.14 3.45
CA ASN A 359 -17.24 -13.40 4.44
C ASN A 359 -16.50 -13.68 5.75
N LEU A 360 -16.42 -12.69 6.63
CA LEU A 360 -16.05 -12.91 8.03
C LEU A 360 -17.11 -13.85 8.61
N PRO A 361 -16.76 -15.07 9.06
CA PRO A 361 -17.70 -15.87 9.81
C PRO A 361 -18.01 -15.12 11.11
N ILE A 362 -19.29 -14.89 11.40
CA ILE A 362 -19.77 -14.26 12.65
C ILE A 362 -19.48 -15.17 13.87
N THR A 363 -19.02 -16.40 13.64
CA THR A 363 -18.76 -17.40 14.69
C THR A 363 -17.42 -18.11 14.46
N PRO A 364 -16.56 -18.22 15.48
CA PRO A 364 -15.34 -19.01 15.39
C PRO A 364 -15.65 -20.49 15.14
N PRO A 365 -14.86 -21.21 14.33
CA PRO A 365 -15.01 -22.65 14.17
C PRO A 365 -14.68 -23.37 15.49
N ALA A 366 -15.47 -24.40 15.81
CA ALA A 366 -15.24 -25.23 16.98
C ALA A 366 -13.83 -25.85 16.97
N SER A 367 -13.10 -25.70 18.07
CA SER A 367 -11.75 -26.24 18.24
C SER A 367 -11.73 -27.76 18.02
N PRO A 368 -10.84 -28.30 17.18
CA PRO A 368 -10.58 -29.73 17.16
C PRO A 368 -9.79 -30.10 18.42
N SER A 369 -10.35 -31.02 19.20
CA SER A 369 -9.70 -31.67 20.34
C SER A 369 -8.44 -32.42 19.89
N ILE A 370 -7.26 -31.90 20.24
CA ILE A 370 -5.98 -32.58 20.01
C ILE A 370 -5.57 -33.30 21.29
N HIS A 371 -5.58 -34.63 21.23
CA HIS A 371 -4.89 -35.50 22.16
C HIS A 371 -3.38 -35.32 22.00
N GLY A 372 -2.70 -35.00 23.10
CA GLY A 372 -1.25 -34.80 23.14
C GLY A 372 -0.47 -36.09 22.85
N ARG A 373 0.66 -35.91 22.15
CA ARG A 373 1.89 -36.68 22.36
C ARG A 373 3.09 -35.86 21.91
N ASP A 374 4.15 -35.94 22.71
CA ASP A 374 5.38 -35.17 22.73
C ASP A 374 6.18 -35.15 21.42
N VAL A 375 6.89 -34.03 21.16
CA VAL A 375 8.04 -33.99 20.24
C VAL A 375 9.11 -33.04 20.79
N ASP A 376 9.99 -33.56 21.64
CA ASP A 376 11.34 -33.04 21.85
C ASP A 376 12.29 -33.84 20.94
N ASP A 377 12.74 -33.28 19.81
CA ASP A 377 14.05 -33.57 19.17
C ASP A 377 14.27 -32.66 17.93
N ILE A 378 15.07 -31.59 18.07
CA ILE A 378 15.39 -30.64 16.98
C ILE A 378 16.68 -31.06 16.22
N SER A 379 17.23 -32.24 16.49
CA SER A 379 18.53 -32.65 15.92
C SER A 379 18.49 -33.24 14.50
N GLN A 380 17.33 -33.28 13.81
CA GLN A 380 17.19 -33.90 12.48
C GLN A 380 16.72 -32.97 11.36
N CYS A 381 17.24 -31.73 11.29
CA CYS A 381 17.02 -30.87 10.14
C CYS A 381 18.13 -31.09 9.07
N PRO A 382 17.83 -31.68 7.88
CA PRO A 382 18.83 -32.15 6.93
C PRO A 382 19.46 -31.06 6.02
N PHE A 383 19.22 -29.77 6.30
CA PHE A 383 19.69 -28.66 5.46
C PHE A 383 20.88 -27.87 6.02
N ALA A 384 21.42 -28.24 7.20
CA ALA A 384 22.50 -27.50 7.84
C ALA A 384 23.92 -27.76 7.27
N SER A 385 24.11 -28.73 6.37
CA SER A 385 25.46 -29.20 6.00
C SER A 385 25.95 -28.85 4.60
N LYS A 386 25.30 -27.94 3.86
CA LYS A 386 25.76 -27.53 2.51
C LYS A 386 25.52 -26.05 2.17
N MET A 387 26.08 -25.14 2.97
CA MET A 387 26.31 -23.77 2.53
C MET A 387 27.80 -23.46 2.58
N SER A 388 28.34 -23.06 1.43
CA SER A 388 29.73 -22.66 1.25
C SER A 388 30.01 -21.36 2.02
N VAL A 389 31.06 -21.41 2.84
CA VAL A 389 31.67 -20.27 3.54
C VAL A 389 32.14 -19.22 2.52
N VAL A 390 31.62 -18.00 2.62
CA VAL A 390 32.30 -16.79 2.12
C VAL A 390 32.15 -15.65 3.14
N ASP A 391 33.31 -15.29 3.68
CA ASP A 391 33.78 -14.07 4.35
C ASP A 391 32.88 -13.29 5.36
N PRO A 392 33.17 -13.37 6.68
CA PRO A 392 32.51 -12.59 7.72
C PRO A 392 33.24 -11.26 7.93
N ALA A 393 32.92 -10.25 7.13
CA ALA A 393 33.42 -8.89 7.36
C ALA A 393 32.34 -7.84 7.07
N TYR A 394 31.35 -7.72 7.97
CA TYR A 394 30.79 -6.46 8.50
C TYR A 394 29.56 -6.78 9.38
N ASN A 395 29.75 -7.05 10.67
CA ASN A 395 28.67 -7.07 11.65
C ASN A 395 29.15 -6.43 12.96
N PRO A 396 28.95 -5.11 13.16
CA PRO A 396 29.16 -4.49 14.44
C PRO A 396 27.87 -4.68 15.27
N HIS A 397 27.95 -5.48 16.34
CA HIS A 397 27.12 -5.50 17.56
C HIS A 397 26.87 -6.93 18.07
N THR A 398 27.95 -7.61 18.48
CA THR A 398 27.89 -8.73 19.43
C THR A 398 28.37 -8.24 20.80
N ARG A 399 27.48 -8.26 21.80
CA ARG A 399 27.85 -8.24 23.22
C ARG A 399 27.35 -9.53 23.86
N SER A 400 28.29 -10.27 24.45
CA SER A 400 28.06 -11.51 25.19
C SER A 400 27.25 -11.28 26.47
N PRO A 401 26.43 -12.26 26.91
CA PRO A 401 25.65 -12.15 28.14
C PRO A 401 26.52 -12.47 29.37
N GLN A 402 26.44 -11.64 30.41
CA GLN A 402 26.90 -11.97 31.75
C GLN A 402 25.73 -12.51 32.58
N HIS A 403 25.95 -13.69 33.17
CA HIS A 403 25.10 -14.32 34.18
C HIS A 403 24.96 -13.45 35.44
N GLN A 404 23.76 -13.41 36.01
CA GLN A 404 23.56 -13.45 37.46
C GLN A 404 22.17 -14.00 37.83
N PRO A 405 22.04 -14.82 38.90
CA PRO A 405 20.79 -15.45 39.31
C PRO A 405 20.11 -14.68 40.44
N VAL A 406 18.77 -14.59 40.45
CA VAL A 406 18.00 -14.20 41.65
C VAL A 406 16.74 -15.04 41.81
N THR A 407 16.78 -15.78 42.92
CA THR A 407 15.78 -16.46 43.75
C THR A 407 14.33 -15.96 43.71
N GLY A 408 13.39 -16.91 43.77
CA GLY A 408 11.95 -16.66 43.83
C GLY A 408 11.39 -16.30 45.20
N LEU A 409 10.10 -15.96 45.21
CA LEU A 409 9.19 -15.97 46.36
C LEU A 409 7.72 -15.97 45.86
N ASP A 410 7.05 -17.07 46.17
CA ASP A 410 5.62 -17.33 46.43
C ASP A 410 4.51 -16.36 45.97
N THR A 411 3.53 -16.91 45.24
CA THR A 411 2.13 -16.46 45.29
C THR A 411 1.18 -17.68 45.18
N PRO A 412 0.07 -17.72 45.96
CA PRO A 412 -0.76 -18.91 46.22
C PRO A 412 -1.79 -19.20 45.09
N PRO A 413 -2.45 -20.37 45.08
CA PRO A 413 -3.26 -20.82 43.96
C PRO A 413 -4.62 -20.12 43.97
N LEU A 414 -5.03 -19.56 42.84
CA LEU A 414 -6.42 -19.14 42.65
C LEU A 414 -7.01 -19.86 41.43
N THR A 415 -8.05 -20.61 41.78
CA THR A 415 -9.07 -21.27 40.96
C THR A 415 -9.54 -20.42 39.78
N PRO A 416 -9.97 -21.02 38.67
CA PRO A 416 -10.35 -20.28 37.47
C PRO A 416 -11.64 -19.49 37.73
N LEU A 417 -11.59 -18.16 37.60
CA LEU A 417 -12.78 -17.40 37.28
C LEU A 417 -12.98 -17.51 35.77
N GLU A 418 -14.05 -18.17 35.37
CA GLU A 418 -14.66 -17.95 34.06
C GLU A 418 -14.99 -16.46 33.95
N SER A 419 -14.28 -15.74 33.08
CA SER A 419 -14.71 -14.43 32.62
C SER A 419 -14.78 -14.46 31.10
N GLU A 420 -16.00 -14.59 30.60
CA GLU A 420 -16.37 -14.23 29.24
C GLU A 420 -15.93 -12.77 29.00
N VAL A 421 -14.86 -12.56 28.24
CA VAL A 421 -14.57 -11.25 27.64
C VAL A 421 -15.07 -11.31 26.21
N GLN A 422 -16.37 -11.07 26.05
CA GLN A 422 -16.91 -10.54 24.80
C GLN A 422 -16.21 -9.20 24.53
N THR A 423 -15.66 -9.05 23.34
CA THR A 423 -15.21 -7.76 22.80
C THR A 423 -16.42 -6.85 22.63
N VAL A 424 -16.73 -6.08 23.67
CA VAL A 424 -17.73 -5.01 23.63
C VAL A 424 -17.13 -3.82 22.90
N ILE A 425 -17.68 -3.50 21.72
CA ILE A 425 -17.48 -2.24 21.02
C ILE A 425 -18.01 -1.12 21.94
N PRO A 426 -17.22 -0.10 22.30
CA PRO A 426 -17.69 1.00 23.15
C PRO A 426 -18.91 1.72 22.53
N GLU A 427 -20.00 1.87 23.28
CA GLU A 427 -21.28 2.50 22.86
C GLU A 427 -21.17 4.00 22.48
N ASP A 428 -20.01 4.61 22.73
CA ASP A 428 -19.70 6.02 22.50
C ASP A 428 -19.26 6.36 21.06
N LEU A 429 -19.00 5.36 20.22
CA LEU A 429 -18.90 5.52 18.77
C LEU A 429 -20.27 5.22 18.15
N LYS A 430 -21.15 6.22 18.05
CA LYS A 430 -22.36 6.15 17.20
C LYS A 430 -21.99 6.14 15.72
N ILE A 431 -21.28 5.11 15.26
CA ILE A 431 -21.22 4.73 13.85
C ILE A 431 -22.61 4.14 13.55
N PRO A 432 -23.40 4.72 12.64
CA PRO A 432 -24.71 4.16 12.30
C PRO A 432 -24.53 2.69 11.92
N ALA A 433 -25.30 1.79 12.55
CA ALA A 433 -25.40 0.41 12.08
C ALA A 433 -25.74 0.45 10.58
N HIS A 434 -24.94 -0.22 9.76
CA HIS A 434 -25.06 -0.25 8.30
C HIS A 434 -26.51 -0.49 7.87
N GLY A 435 -27.26 0.59 7.63
CA GLY A 435 -28.21 0.59 6.54
C GLY A 435 -27.42 0.23 5.29
N GLN A 436 -27.99 -0.57 4.39
CA GLN A 436 -27.34 -0.97 3.15
C GLN A 436 -26.97 0.29 2.35
N GLU A 437 -25.79 0.86 2.60
CA GLU A 437 -25.22 1.87 1.76
C GLU A 437 -25.04 1.24 0.38
N PRO A 438 -25.33 1.99 -0.71
CA PRO A 438 -25.11 1.48 -2.04
C PRO A 438 -23.63 1.12 -2.18
N ILE A 439 -23.35 -0.15 -2.50
CA ILE A 439 -21.99 -0.67 -2.67
C ILE A 439 -21.23 0.28 -3.60
N ASP A 440 -20.15 0.91 -3.11
CA ASP A 440 -19.26 1.73 -3.93
C ASP A 440 -18.51 0.81 -4.91
N THR A 441 -18.95 0.83 -6.16
CA THR A 441 -18.40 0.01 -7.23
C THR A 441 -17.33 0.75 -8.04
N SER A 442 -17.04 2.01 -7.67
CA SER A 442 -15.94 2.77 -8.25
C SER A 442 -14.61 2.05 -8.02
N PHE A 443 -13.59 2.40 -8.80
CA PHE A 443 -12.26 1.82 -8.61
C PHE A 443 -11.73 2.13 -7.21
N LEU A 444 -11.86 3.37 -6.72
CA LEU A 444 -11.44 3.74 -5.37
C LEU A 444 -12.24 2.98 -4.30
N GLY A 445 -13.56 2.83 -4.45
CA GLY A 445 -14.39 2.01 -3.56
C GLY A 445 -13.86 0.59 -3.41
N ARG A 446 -13.41 -0.03 -4.49
CA ARG A 446 -12.78 -1.37 -4.44
C ARG A 446 -11.39 -1.37 -3.83
N MET A 447 -10.60 -0.31 -4.03
CA MET A 447 -9.26 -0.20 -3.43
C MET A 447 -9.31 -0.10 -1.91
N ARG A 448 -10.44 0.28 -1.30
CA ARG A 448 -10.61 0.30 0.15
C ARG A 448 -10.34 -1.06 0.80
N LYS A 449 -10.76 -2.17 0.17
CA LYS A 449 -10.52 -3.54 0.67
C LYS A 449 -9.04 -3.96 0.68
N TYR A 450 -8.15 -3.15 0.12
CA TYR A 450 -6.70 -3.36 0.14
C TYR A 450 -6.00 -2.46 1.16
N MET A 451 -6.77 -1.68 1.91
CA MET A 451 -6.28 -0.90 3.04
C MET A 451 -6.44 -1.71 4.32
N PRO A 452 -5.58 -1.51 5.34
CA PRO A 452 -5.81 -2.05 6.67
C PRO A 452 -7.20 -1.66 7.20
N GLY A 453 -7.86 -2.56 7.93
CA GLY A 453 -9.21 -2.36 8.45
C GLY A 453 -9.38 -1.03 9.20
N GLY A 454 -8.42 -0.66 10.05
CA GLY A 454 -8.50 0.62 10.76
C GLY A 454 -8.51 1.83 9.84
N HIS A 455 -7.74 1.80 8.74
CA HIS A 455 -7.74 2.88 7.76
C HIS A 455 -9.08 2.95 7.01
N GLN A 456 -9.73 1.80 6.78
CA GLN A 456 -11.07 1.77 6.20
C GLN A 456 -12.09 2.41 7.13
N LEU A 457 -12.08 2.05 8.43
CA LEU A 457 -12.94 2.62 9.47
C LEU A 457 -12.73 4.13 9.62
N PHE A 458 -11.48 4.58 9.55
CA PHE A 458 -11.15 6.00 9.57
C PHE A 458 -11.82 6.75 8.42
N LEU A 459 -11.78 6.21 7.19
CA LEU A 459 -12.41 6.85 6.04
C LEU A 459 -13.94 6.90 6.16
N ASP A 460 -14.57 5.90 6.78
CA ASP A 460 -16.01 5.93 7.06
C ASP A 460 -16.37 6.99 8.11
N HIS A 461 -15.56 7.09 9.17
CA HIS A 461 -15.70 8.17 10.15
C HIS A 461 -15.50 9.54 9.51
N LEU A 462 -14.48 9.71 8.66
CA LEU A 462 -14.24 10.97 7.98
C LEU A 462 -15.42 11.38 7.08
N ARG A 463 -16.09 10.41 6.43
CA ARG A 463 -17.31 10.67 5.67
C ARG A 463 -18.48 11.10 6.55
N SER A 464 -18.65 10.48 7.72
CA SER A 464 -19.77 10.80 8.61
C SER A 464 -19.69 12.19 9.24
N LEU A 465 -18.52 12.84 9.19
CA LEU A 465 -18.32 14.21 9.66
C LEU A 465 -18.88 15.27 8.71
N GLU A 466 -19.25 14.90 7.46
CA GLU A 466 -19.84 15.79 6.45
C GLU A 466 -19.13 17.16 6.29
N PHE A 467 -17.79 17.16 6.46
CA PHE A 467 -16.99 18.39 6.45
C PHE A 467 -17.14 19.18 5.14
N GLY A 468 -16.87 18.52 4.00
CA GLY A 468 -16.90 19.18 2.69
C GLY A 468 -18.27 19.77 2.34
N PRO A 469 -19.39 19.03 2.47
CA PRO A 469 -20.74 19.60 2.33
C PRO A 469 -20.99 20.80 3.25
N THR A 470 -20.53 20.72 4.51
CA THR A 470 -20.69 21.80 5.49
C THR A 470 -19.92 23.07 5.07
N VAL A 471 -18.65 22.93 4.70
CA VAL A 471 -17.84 24.08 4.23
C VAL A 471 -18.44 24.70 2.97
N ARG A 472 -18.87 23.89 2.00
CA ARG A 472 -19.52 24.40 0.77
C ARG A 472 -20.84 25.13 1.04
N GLY A 473 -21.51 24.83 2.16
CA GLY A 473 -22.66 25.62 2.63
C GLY A 473 -22.23 27.01 3.11
N LEU A 474 -21.13 27.08 3.86
CA LEU A 474 -20.59 28.31 4.46
C LEU A 474 -19.96 29.26 3.44
N THR A 475 -19.46 28.75 2.31
CA THR A 475 -18.79 29.56 1.28
C THR A 475 -19.73 30.56 0.58
N ARG A 476 -21.05 30.40 0.71
CA ARG A 476 -22.04 31.34 0.12
C ARG A 476 -21.94 32.74 0.69
N ASP A 477 -21.61 32.83 1.97
CA ASP A 477 -21.58 34.09 2.72
C ASP A 477 -20.14 34.58 2.97
N SER A 478 -19.13 33.85 2.49
CA SER A 478 -17.71 34.06 2.80
C SER A 478 -16.81 33.86 1.56
N PRO A 479 -16.52 34.94 0.81
CA PRO A 479 -15.68 34.87 -0.39
C PRO A 479 -14.27 34.34 -0.13
N ASP A 480 -13.63 34.77 0.97
CA ASP A 480 -12.27 34.34 1.32
C ASP A 480 -12.20 32.82 1.61
N LEU A 481 -13.25 32.28 2.24
CA LEU A 481 -13.39 30.85 2.49
C LEU A 481 -13.62 30.08 1.17
N ALA A 482 -14.45 30.63 0.27
CA ALA A 482 -14.69 30.06 -1.06
C ALA A 482 -13.39 29.97 -1.87
N ASP A 483 -12.61 31.05 -1.87
CA ASP A 483 -11.31 31.11 -2.55
C ASP A 483 -10.34 30.07 -1.97
N SER A 484 -10.22 29.98 -0.66
CA SER A 484 -9.32 29.03 -0.01
C SER A 484 -9.73 27.56 -0.24
N TYR A 485 -11.03 27.27 -0.22
CA TYR A 485 -11.56 25.95 -0.58
C TYR A 485 -11.25 25.60 -2.05
N ASN A 486 -11.48 26.55 -2.96
CA ASN A 486 -11.16 26.39 -4.38
C ASN A 486 -9.66 26.24 -4.65
N VAL A 487 -8.81 26.87 -3.84
CA VAL A 487 -7.34 26.73 -3.88
C VAL A 487 -6.91 25.32 -3.45
N ALA A 488 -7.54 24.74 -2.41
CA ALA A 488 -7.29 23.35 -2.00
C ALA A 488 -7.72 22.34 -3.09
N LEU A 489 -8.90 22.52 -3.70
CA LEU A 489 -9.34 21.71 -4.85
C LEU A 489 -8.40 21.85 -6.06
N GLN A 490 -7.87 23.06 -6.30
CA GLN A 490 -6.89 23.31 -7.34
C GLN A 490 -5.57 22.57 -7.09
N ALA A 491 -5.07 22.57 -5.86
CA ALA A 491 -3.87 21.81 -5.49
C ALA A 491 -4.09 20.31 -5.72
N LEU A 492 -5.24 19.76 -5.30
CA LEU A 492 -5.57 18.35 -5.54
C LEU A 492 -5.69 18.03 -7.05
N SER A 493 -6.22 18.95 -7.85
CA SER A 493 -6.22 18.80 -9.31
C SER A 493 -4.80 18.80 -9.90
N ARG A 494 -3.90 19.67 -9.41
CA ARG A 494 -2.49 19.68 -9.85
C ARG A 494 -1.77 18.39 -9.50
N PHE A 495 -2.01 17.85 -8.30
CA PHE A 495 -1.54 16.53 -7.89
C PHE A 495 -2.00 15.45 -8.88
N ARG A 496 -3.30 15.43 -9.22
CA ARG A 496 -3.86 14.47 -10.19
C ARG A 496 -3.26 14.63 -11.58
N ASP A 497 -3.04 15.85 -12.05
CA ASP A 497 -2.34 16.10 -13.31
C ASP A 497 -0.89 15.60 -13.28
N ALA A 498 -0.17 15.79 -12.17
CA ALA A 498 1.17 15.23 -11.98
C ALA A 498 1.18 13.71 -12.02
N HIS A 499 0.24 13.07 -11.32
CA HIS A 499 0.08 11.62 -11.33
C HIS A 499 -0.25 11.10 -12.75
N ILE A 500 -1.11 11.79 -13.51
CA ILE A 500 -1.37 11.45 -14.92
C ILE A 500 -0.08 11.51 -15.76
N ARG A 501 0.77 12.52 -15.56
CA ARG A 501 2.07 12.64 -16.25
C ARG A 501 2.99 11.47 -15.90
N ILE A 502 3.07 11.10 -14.63
CA ILE A 502 3.85 9.95 -14.17
C ILE A 502 3.34 8.67 -14.81
N VAL A 503 2.05 8.37 -14.72
CA VAL A 503 1.47 7.17 -15.33
C VAL A 503 1.69 7.13 -16.84
N THR A 504 1.57 8.27 -17.52
CA THR A 504 1.86 8.36 -18.95
C THR A 504 3.32 7.99 -19.24
N ARG A 505 4.26 8.52 -18.45
CA ARG A 505 5.70 8.27 -18.61
C ARG A 505 6.12 6.85 -18.23
N TYR A 506 5.59 6.30 -17.14
CA TYR A 506 6.02 5.02 -16.54
C TYR A 506 5.24 3.81 -17.04
N VAL A 507 4.04 4.01 -17.60
CA VAL A 507 3.20 2.90 -18.06
C VAL A 507 2.93 3.01 -19.56
N ILE A 508 2.37 4.12 -20.02
CA ILE A 508 1.86 4.20 -21.39
C ILE A 508 2.98 4.31 -22.42
N CYS A 509 3.98 5.16 -22.16
CA CYS A 509 5.10 5.35 -23.08
C CYS A 509 5.93 4.04 -23.21
N PRO A 510 6.35 3.37 -22.13
CA PRO A 510 7.00 2.06 -22.20
C PRO A 510 6.15 1.00 -22.91
N ALA A 511 4.86 0.88 -22.59
CA ALA A 511 3.96 -0.07 -23.24
C ALA A 511 3.85 0.12 -24.77
N ARG A 512 4.06 1.34 -25.27
CA ARG A 512 4.02 1.67 -26.70
C ARG A 512 5.40 1.63 -27.38
N SER A 513 6.47 1.47 -26.61
CA SER A 513 7.83 1.45 -27.12
C SER A 513 8.05 0.18 -27.94
N LYS A 514 8.32 0.34 -29.25
CA LYS A 514 8.53 -0.77 -30.19
C LYS A 514 9.93 -1.42 -30.09
N THR A 515 10.80 -0.87 -29.24
CA THR A 515 12.24 -1.17 -29.24
C THR A 515 12.65 -2.30 -28.30
N ILE A 516 11.78 -2.70 -27.36
CA ILE A 516 12.08 -3.73 -26.35
C ILE A 516 10.81 -4.56 -26.18
N VAL A 517 10.65 -5.62 -26.98
CA VAL A 517 9.58 -6.64 -26.92
C VAL A 517 8.14 -6.10 -27.06
N ARG A 518 7.42 -6.55 -28.10
CA ARG A 518 6.02 -6.14 -28.34
C ARG A 518 5.12 -6.74 -27.24
N ASP A 519 4.62 -5.91 -26.34
CA ASP A 519 3.64 -6.29 -25.30
C ASP A 519 2.33 -6.79 -25.95
N PRO A 520 1.90 -8.05 -25.72
CA PRO A 520 0.64 -8.59 -26.25
C PRO A 520 -0.60 -7.80 -25.81
N ALA A 521 -0.53 -7.05 -24.70
CA ALA A 521 -1.62 -6.21 -24.23
C ALA A 521 -1.98 -5.07 -25.22
N LEU A 522 -1.07 -4.69 -26.12
CA LEU A 522 -1.33 -3.76 -27.21
C LEU A 522 -2.41 -4.24 -28.18
N ASP A 523 -2.51 -5.55 -28.41
CA ASP A 523 -3.47 -6.12 -29.36
C ASP A 523 -4.91 -6.12 -28.79
N SER A 524 -5.06 -5.92 -27.46
CA SER A 524 -6.36 -5.77 -26.77
C SER A 524 -6.87 -4.31 -26.66
N GLY A 525 -6.07 -3.33 -27.10
CA GLY A 525 -6.48 -1.92 -27.18
C GLY A 525 -6.51 -1.11 -25.86
N SER A 526 -6.07 -1.67 -24.73
CA SER A 526 -6.07 -0.96 -23.43
C SER A 526 -4.83 -1.26 -22.58
N VAL A 527 -3.93 -0.28 -22.43
CA VAL A 527 -2.83 -0.34 -21.44
C VAL A 527 -3.43 -0.26 -20.03
N ARG A 528 -3.22 -1.31 -19.22
CA ARG A 528 -3.71 -1.41 -17.84
C ARG A 528 -2.61 -1.15 -16.82
N GLY A 529 -2.98 -0.65 -15.63
CA GLY A 529 -2.07 -0.58 -14.49
C GLY A 529 -1.89 -1.90 -13.75
N THR A 530 -1.09 -1.90 -12.68
CA THR A 530 -0.99 -3.03 -11.74
C THR A 530 -2.32 -3.34 -11.05
N GLY A 531 -3.17 -2.32 -10.88
CA GLY A 531 -4.54 -2.42 -10.39
C GLY A 531 -5.60 -2.81 -11.44
N GLY A 532 -5.19 -3.33 -12.60
CA GLY A 532 -6.10 -3.92 -13.60
C GLY A 532 -6.95 -2.94 -14.44
N THR A 533 -6.89 -1.62 -14.23
CA THR A 533 -7.74 -0.62 -14.91
C THR A 533 -7.06 0.14 -16.05
N SER A 534 -7.85 0.65 -17.00
CA SER A 534 -7.38 1.59 -18.03
C SER A 534 -7.09 2.95 -17.39
N LEU A 535 -5.80 3.26 -17.24
CA LEU A 535 -5.36 4.26 -16.26
C LEU A 535 -5.68 5.72 -16.63
N VAL A 536 -5.40 6.15 -17.86
CA VAL A 536 -5.53 7.59 -18.20
C VAL A 536 -6.97 8.08 -18.25
N PRO A 537 -7.93 7.37 -18.87
CA PRO A 537 -9.33 7.78 -18.82
C PRO A 537 -9.84 7.89 -17.38
N LEU A 538 -9.48 6.93 -16.51
CA LEU A 538 -9.88 6.93 -15.10
C LEU A 538 -9.31 8.13 -14.34
N LEU A 539 -7.99 8.38 -14.44
CA LEU A 539 -7.35 9.48 -13.72
C LEU A 539 -7.81 10.86 -14.21
N LYS A 540 -8.09 11.01 -15.52
CA LYS A 540 -8.68 12.25 -16.06
C LYS A 540 -10.07 12.50 -15.48
N VAL A 541 -10.90 11.47 -15.39
CA VAL A 541 -12.23 11.56 -14.77
C VAL A 541 -12.11 12.04 -13.33
N TYR A 542 -11.20 11.47 -12.55
CA TYR A 542 -10.98 11.90 -11.18
C TYR A 542 -10.57 13.37 -11.09
N ARG A 543 -9.61 13.81 -11.91
CA ARG A 543 -9.24 15.23 -11.98
C ARG A 543 -10.44 16.13 -12.32
N ASP A 544 -11.21 15.75 -13.33
CA ASP A 544 -12.37 16.54 -13.78
C ASP A 544 -13.46 16.58 -12.69
N GLU A 545 -13.65 15.49 -11.93
CA GLU A 545 -14.54 15.42 -10.76
C GLU A 545 -14.08 16.30 -9.60
N THR A 546 -12.77 16.42 -9.35
CA THR A 546 -12.22 17.40 -8.38
C THR A 546 -12.60 18.82 -8.79
N LEU A 547 -12.38 19.16 -10.04
CA LEU A 547 -12.64 20.51 -10.55
C LEU A 547 -14.15 20.82 -10.58
N GLY A 548 -14.98 19.81 -10.78
CA GLY A 548 -16.45 19.93 -10.73
C GLY A 548 -17.01 20.30 -9.35
N ARG A 549 -16.19 20.26 -8.28
CA ARG A 549 -16.60 20.59 -6.90
C ARG A 549 -16.30 22.02 -6.47
N ARG A 550 -15.70 22.83 -7.34
CA ARG A 550 -15.47 24.26 -7.06
C ARG A 550 -16.79 24.97 -6.78
N VAL A 551 -16.73 25.94 -5.86
CA VAL A 551 -17.88 26.74 -5.40
C VAL A 551 -17.78 28.18 -5.87
#